data_AF-A0A3M1GC78-F1
#
_entry.id   AF-A0A3M1GC78-F1
#
_cell.length_a   1.000
_cell.length_b   1.000
_cell.length_c   1.000
_cell.angle_alpha   90.00
_cell.angle_beta   90.00
_cell.angle_gamma   90.00
#
_symmetry.space_group_name_H-M   'P 1'
#
loop_
_entity.id
_entity.type
_entity.pdbx_description
1 polymer ?
#
loop_
_entity_poly.entity_id
_entity_poly.type
_entity_poly.pdbx_seq_one_letter_code
_entity_poly.pdbx_strand_id
1 'polypeptide(L)'
;MKGEKTKKAGAGAGTGRKTKRAPAASPARLQGNDRNWGMSDDELATRETVFKDGLMAGQAVVITGGGTGLGKAMAFLFARLGADVTICGRREHVLHAAADSIRARIGRTVAYE
;
A
#
# COMPACT_ATOMS: atom_id res chain seq x y z
N MET A 1 28.98 17.30 -68.20
CA MET A 1 29.45 18.70 -68.16
C MET A 1 28.79 19.42 -67.00
N LYS A 2 29.62 20.09 -66.17
CA LYS A 2 29.29 21.00 -65.06
C LYS A 2 28.58 20.33 -63.86
N GLY A 3 28.98 20.55 -62.62
CA GLY A 3 29.87 21.56 -62.09
C GLY A 3 29.40 21.89 -60.68
N GLU A 4 30.21 21.48 -59.72
CA GLU A 4 30.34 21.92 -58.33
C GLU A 4 29.74 23.30 -57.99
N LYS A 5 29.08 23.41 -56.82
CA LYS A 5 29.47 24.36 -55.74
C LYS A 5 28.55 24.29 -54.51
N THR A 6 29.18 23.88 -53.40
CA THR A 6 29.22 24.55 -52.08
C THR A 6 27.93 25.19 -51.52
N LYS A 7 27.58 24.90 -50.25
CA LYS A 7 28.15 25.62 -49.08
C LYS A 7 27.69 25.01 -47.75
N LYS A 8 28.62 25.12 -46.79
CA LYS A 8 28.56 24.88 -45.35
C LYS A 8 27.32 25.44 -44.63
N ALA A 9 26.92 24.75 -43.56
CA ALA A 9 27.03 25.19 -42.15
C ALA A 9 26.48 24.03 -41.30
N GLY A 10 27.28 23.41 -40.42
CA GLY A 10 27.32 23.77 -38.99
C GLY A 10 26.17 23.08 -38.24
N ALA A 11 26.23 22.71 -36.97
CA ALA A 11 27.27 22.58 -35.97
C ALA A 11 26.55 21.95 -34.76
N GLY A 12 27.20 21.01 -34.08
CA GLY A 12 26.78 20.53 -32.75
C GLY A 12 25.59 19.55 -32.76
N ALA A 13 25.43 18.67 -31.79
CA ALA A 13 26.19 18.41 -30.59
C ALA A 13 25.63 17.11 -29.99
N GLY A 14 26.45 16.39 -29.22
CA GLY A 14 25.95 15.44 -28.22
C GLY A 14 25.79 14.00 -28.70
N THR A 15 26.86 13.22 -28.59
CA THR A 15 26.81 11.76 -28.49
C THR A 15 26.25 11.35 -27.12
N GLY A 16 24.98 11.69 -26.88
CA GLY A 16 24.21 11.18 -25.74
C GLY A 16 23.81 9.73 -26.04
N ARG A 17 24.51 8.78 -25.42
CA ARG A 17 24.12 7.36 -25.40
C ARG A 17 22.72 7.27 -24.80
N LYS A 18 21.67 7.23 -25.66
CA LYS A 18 20.28 7.06 -25.24
C LYS A 18 20.16 5.67 -24.60
N THR A 19 20.32 5.58 -23.29
CA THR A 19 19.79 4.45 -22.55
C THR A 19 18.27 4.56 -22.68
N LYS A 20 17.67 3.72 -23.52
CA LYS A 20 16.22 3.55 -23.51
C LYS A 20 15.88 2.99 -22.12
N ARG A 21 15.56 3.87 -21.17
CA ARG A 21 14.81 3.44 -19.98
C ARG A 21 13.53 2.80 -20.52
N ALA A 22 13.35 1.52 -20.25
CA ALA A 22 12.06 0.88 -20.40
C ALA A 22 11.02 1.74 -19.68
N PRO A 23 9.84 1.98 -20.27
CA PRO A 23 8.80 2.70 -19.56
C PRO A 23 8.55 1.95 -18.24
N ALA A 24 8.61 2.66 -17.11
CA ALA A 24 8.03 2.14 -15.88
C ALA A 24 6.61 1.72 -16.25
N ALA A 25 6.26 0.46 -16.03
CA ALA A 25 4.92 -0.02 -16.30
C ALA A 25 3.97 0.88 -15.51
N SER A 26 3.26 1.78 -16.20
CA SER A 26 2.13 2.48 -15.61
C SER A 26 1.24 1.38 -15.04
N PRO A 27 0.88 1.40 -13.75
CA PRO A 27 -0.05 0.41 -13.25
C PRO A 27 -1.28 0.52 -14.14
N ALA A 28 -1.64 -0.61 -14.75
CA ALA A 28 -2.73 -0.69 -15.69
C ALA A 28 -3.93 0.04 -15.09
N ARG A 29 -4.49 0.97 -15.86
CA ARG A 29 -5.79 1.58 -15.59
C ARG A 29 -6.72 0.45 -15.16
N LEU A 30 -7.14 0.45 -13.89
CA LEU A 30 -8.11 -0.52 -13.38
C LEU A 30 -9.40 -0.32 -14.17
N GLN A 31 -9.59 -1.13 -15.20
CA GLN A 31 -10.84 -1.27 -15.91
C GLN A 31 -11.56 -2.44 -15.29
N GLY A 32 -12.40 -2.10 -14.32
CA GLY A 32 -13.29 -3.02 -13.66
C GLY A 32 -14.40 -2.21 -13.00
N ASN A 33 -15.62 -2.70 -13.13
CA ASN A 33 -16.79 -2.14 -12.46
C ASN A 33 -16.74 -2.58 -10.98
N ASP A 34 -15.80 -2.02 -10.21
CA ASP A 34 -15.34 -2.59 -8.95
C ASP A 34 -15.98 -1.89 -7.75
N ARG A 35 -17.17 -2.33 -7.33
CA ARG A 35 -17.80 -1.81 -6.10
C ARG A 35 -17.06 -2.20 -4.80
N ASN A 36 -15.88 -2.82 -4.88
CA ASN A 36 -15.12 -3.22 -3.71
C ASN A 36 -14.03 -2.19 -3.40
N TRP A 37 -14.44 -1.14 -2.68
CA TRP A 37 -13.54 -0.11 -2.20
C TRP A 37 -12.75 -0.59 -0.98
N GLY A 38 -11.42 -0.68 -1.10
CA GLY A 38 -10.51 -1.02 -0.01
C GLY A 38 -9.84 -2.38 -0.15
N MET A 39 -9.10 -2.79 0.90
CA MET A 39 -8.41 -4.08 0.97
C MET A 39 -9.29 -5.12 1.67
N SER A 40 -9.18 -6.38 1.24
CA SER A 40 -9.75 -7.53 1.93
C SER A 40 -9.00 -7.85 3.24
N ASP A 41 -9.64 -8.59 4.14
CA ASP A 41 -9.01 -8.98 5.42
C ASP A 41 -7.77 -9.86 5.22
N ASP A 42 -7.75 -10.70 4.17
CA ASP A 42 -6.60 -11.54 3.82
C ASP A 42 -5.42 -10.71 3.32
N GLU A 43 -5.69 -9.67 2.51
CA GLU A 43 -4.67 -8.71 2.11
C GLU A 43 -4.14 -7.92 3.31
N LEU A 44 -5.01 -7.44 4.21
CA LEU A 44 -4.57 -6.73 5.42
C LEU A 44 -3.67 -7.60 6.30
N ALA A 45 -3.96 -8.90 6.37
CA ALA A 45 -3.19 -9.84 7.17
C ALA A 45 -1.79 -10.15 6.64
N THR A 46 -1.60 -10.10 5.32
CA THR A 46 -0.39 -10.67 4.68
C THR A 46 0.45 -9.66 3.91
N ARG A 47 -0.10 -8.49 3.58
CA ARG A 47 0.59 -7.50 2.75
C ARG A 47 1.92 -7.06 3.34
N GLU A 48 2.96 -6.98 2.51
CA GLU A 48 4.28 -6.50 2.92
C GLU A 48 4.23 -5.09 3.50
N THR A 49 5.11 -4.83 4.44
CA THR A 49 5.24 -3.53 5.12
C THR A 49 6.70 -3.12 5.22
N VAL A 50 6.94 -1.82 5.33
CA VAL A 50 8.28 -1.24 5.52
C VAL A 50 8.79 -1.36 6.97
N PHE A 51 7.92 -1.76 7.89
CA PHE A 51 8.24 -1.88 9.31
C PHE A 51 8.87 -3.23 9.62
N LYS A 52 9.79 -3.25 10.61
CA LYS A 52 10.39 -4.48 11.13
C LYS A 52 9.35 -5.31 11.88
N ASP A 53 9.44 -6.63 11.79
CA ASP A 53 8.64 -7.54 12.62
C ASP A 53 8.82 -7.26 14.11
N GLY A 54 7.71 -7.30 14.85
CA GLY A 54 7.71 -7.06 16.29
C GLY A 54 8.02 -5.62 16.72
N LEU A 55 8.05 -4.65 15.79
CA LEU A 55 8.38 -3.24 16.10
C LEU A 55 7.49 -2.65 17.20
N MET A 56 6.27 -3.16 17.37
CA MET A 56 5.29 -2.69 18.35
C MET A 56 5.06 -3.69 19.50
N ALA A 57 5.94 -4.67 19.67
CA ALA A 57 5.84 -5.62 20.78
C ALA A 57 5.86 -4.91 22.14
N GLY A 58 4.91 -5.28 23.01
CA GLY A 58 4.77 -4.70 24.35
C GLY A 58 4.21 -3.28 24.38
N GLN A 59 3.73 -2.75 23.25
CA GLN A 59 3.05 -1.46 23.17
C GLN A 59 1.53 -1.65 23.18
N ALA A 60 0.83 -0.79 23.91
CA ALA A 60 -0.63 -0.70 23.87
C ALA A 60 -1.06 0.37 22.85
N VAL A 61 -2.00 0.02 21.96
CA VAL A 61 -2.47 0.92 20.88
C VAL A 61 -4.00 0.99 20.90
N VAL A 62 -4.53 2.21 20.97
CA VAL A 62 -5.98 2.49 20.87
C VAL A 62 -6.28 3.13 19.52
N ILE A 63 -7.24 2.55 18.78
CA ILE A 63 -7.61 3.00 17.43
C ILE A 63 -9.09 3.34 17.40
N THR A 64 -9.41 4.63 17.27
CA THR A 64 -10.80 5.05 17.02
C THR A 64 -11.18 4.77 15.57
N GLY A 65 -12.43 4.34 15.34
CA GLY A 65 -12.89 3.92 14.02
C GLY A 65 -12.28 2.59 13.53
N GLY A 66 -11.74 1.76 14.43
CA GLY A 66 -11.01 0.54 14.07
C GLY A 66 -11.83 -0.59 13.44
N GLY A 67 -13.17 -0.46 13.35
CA GLY A 67 -14.03 -1.49 12.79
C GLY A 67 -14.07 -1.57 11.25
N THR A 68 -13.68 -0.51 10.53
CA THR A 68 -13.78 -0.46 9.06
C THR A 68 -12.64 0.33 8.41
N GLY A 69 -12.49 0.20 7.08
CA GLY A 69 -11.64 1.07 6.27
C GLY A 69 -10.20 1.16 6.79
N LEU A 70 -9.68 2.38 6.84
CA LEU A 70 -8.32 2.65 7.30
C LEU A 70 -8.09 2.28 8.76
N GLY A 71 -9.08 2.48 9.63
CA GLY A 71 -8.99 2.10 11.05
C GLY A 71 -8.75 0.60 11.21
N LYS A 72 -9.51 -0.22 10.47
CA LYS A 72 -9.31 -1.66 10.44
C LYS A 72 -7.95 -2.04 9.87
N ALA A 73 -7.52 -1.37 8.80
CA ALA A 73 -6.20 -1.61 8.21
C ALA A 73 -5.05 -1.33 9.19
N MET A 74 -5.15 -0.24 9.96
CA MET A 74 -4.20 0.07 11.02
C MET A 74 -4.23 -0.98 12.13
N ALA A 75 -5.41 -1.43 12.56
CA ALA A 75 -5.55 -2.47 13.58
C ALA A 75 -4.86 -3.78 13.18
N PHE A 76 -5.05 -4.22 11.93
CA PHE A 76 -4.32 -5.37 11.37
C PHE A 76 -2.81 -5.17 11.43
N LEU A 77 -2.31 -4.03 10.99
CA LEU A 77 -0.87 -3.77 10.96
C LEU A 77 -0.26 -3.72 12.36
N PHE A 78 -0.86 -2.99 13.30
CA PHE A 78 -0.36 -2.93 14.68
C PHE A 78 -0.38 -4.31 15.36
N ALA A 79 -1.45 -5.09 15.16
CA ALA A 79 -1.52 -6.46 15.66
C ALA A 79 -0.39 -7.33 15.07
N ARG A 80 -0.14 -7.26 13.75
CA ARG A 80 0.97 -7.97 13.09
C ARG A 80 2.33 -7.57 13.65
N LEU A 81 2.50 -6.30 14.00
CA LEU A 81 3.73 -5.77 14.61
C LEU A 81 3.86 -6.09 16.11
N GLY A 82 2.92 -6.83 16.70
CA GLY A 82 3.00 -7.34 18.07
C GLY A 82 2.38 -6.47 19.15
N ALA A 83 1.64 -5.42 18.77
CA ALA A 83 0.95 -4.56 19.73
C ALA A 83 -0.24 -5.28 20.41
N ASP A 84 -0.61 -4.77 21.58
CA ASP A 84 -1.89 -5.04 22.22
C ASP A 84 -2.87 -3.94 21.77
N VAL A 85 -3.82 -4.32 20.92
CA VAL A 85 -4.67 -3.38 20.20
C VAL A 85 -6.07 -3.35 20.81
N THR A 86 -6.60 -2.14 21.02
CA THR A 86 -8.01 -1.87 21.31
C THR A 86 -8.60 -1.01 20.20
N ILE A 87 -9.74 -1.41 19.64
CA ILE A 87 -10.47 -0.64 18.63
C ILE A 87 -11.74 -0.03 19.22
N CYS A 88 -12.01 1.24 18.93
CA CYS A 88 -13.18 1.94 19.44
C CYS A 88 -14.15 2.35 18.33
N GLY A 89 -15.46 2.28 18.56
CA GLY A 89 -16.44 2.73 17.59
C GLY A 89 -17.91 2.59 18.02
N ARG A 90 -18.81 3.21 17.24
CA ARG A 90 -20.24 3.31 17.62
C ARG A 90 -21.05 2.03 17.44
N ARG A 91 -20.56 1.06 16.66
CA ARG A 91 -21.33 -0.11 16.22
C ARG A 91 -20.62 -1.37 16.67
N GLU A 92 -21.09 -1.93 17.77
CA GLU A 92 -20.48 -3.11 18.41
C GLU A 92 -20.32 -4.28 17.44
N HIS A 93 -21.36 -4.67 16.70
CA HIS A 93 -21.29 -5.77 15.73
C HIS A 93 -20.19 -5.59 14.66
N VAL A 94 -19.87 -4.34 14.30
CA VAL A 94 -18.79 -4.04 13.34
C VAL A 94 -17.41 -4.19 13.99
N LEU A 95 -17.28 -3.77 15.25
CA LEU A 95 -16.04 -3.95 16.01
C LEU A 95 -15.78 -5.44 16.29
N HIS A 96 -16.81 -6.17 16.71
CA HIS A 96 -16.75 -7.61 16.93
C HIS A 96 -16.28 -8.34 15.67
N ALA A 97 -16.89 -8.05 14.52
CA ALA A 97 -16.49 -8.65 13.25
C ALA A 97 -15.02 -8.33 12.88
N ALA A 98 -14.57 -7.09 13.12
CA ALA A 98 -13.18 -6.71 12.86
C ALA A 98 -12.20 -7.42 13.81
N ALA A 99 -12.52 -7.50 15.10
CA ALA A 99 -11.71 -8.21 16.09
C ALA A 99 -11.60 -9.70 15.78
N ASP A 100 -12.70 -10.34 15.38
CA ASP A 100 -12.72 -11.74 14.94
C ASP A 100 -11.88 -11.95 13.68
N SER A 101 -12.02 -11.07 12.68
CA SER A 101 -11.22 -11.13 11.46
C SER A 101 -9.73 -11.03 11.73
N ILE A 102 -9.31 -10.15 12.64
CA ILE A 102 -7.90 -10.02 13.05
C ILE A 102 -7.46 -11.27 13.79
N ARG A 103 -8.24 -11.75 14.76
CA ARG A 103 -7.93 -12.96 15.53
C ARG A 103 -7.76 -14.18 14.63
N ALA A 104 -8.68 -14.39 13.69
CA ALA A 104 -8.67 -15.54 12.80
C ALA A 104 -7.44 -15.58 11.88
N ARG A 105 -6.91 -14.43 11.48
CA ARG A 105 -5.82 -14.33 10.49
C ARG A 105 -4.44 -14.10 11.11
N ILE A 106 -4.37 -13.36 12.21
CA ILE A 106 -3.13 -12.95 12.87
C ILE A 106 -2.88 -13.75 14.15
N GLY A 107 -3.91 -14.40 14.71
CA GLY A 107 -3.80 -15.15 15.96
C GLY A 107 -3.68 -14.28 17.21
N ARG A 108 -3.82 -12.95 17.10
CA ARG A 108 -3.85 -12.02 18.23
C ARG A 108 -5.27 -11.57 18.55
N THR A 109 -5.58 -11.51 19.84
CA THR A 109 -6.83 -10.94 20.34
C THR A 109 -6.77 -9.41 20.28
N VAL A 110 -7.86 -8.80 19.83
CA VAL A 110 -8.05 -7.34 19.80
C VAL A 110 -9.25 -7.01 20.68
N ALA A 111 -9.07 -6.13 21.66
CA ALA A 111 -10.16 -5.63 22.48
C ALA A 111 -10.98 -4.59 21.71
N TYR A 112 -12.23 -4.36 22.11
CA TYR A 112 -13.04 -3.32 21.49
C TYR A 112 -14.03 -2.67 22.46
N GLU A 113 -14.37 -1.41 22.15
CA GLU A 113 -15.34 -0.59 22.90
C GLU A 113 -16.22 0.27 21.97
#